data_AF-A0A3C1PUI0-F1
#
_entry.id   AF-A0A3C1PUI0-F1
#
_cell.length_a   1.000
_cell.length_b   1.000
_cell.length_c   1.000
_cell.angle_alpha   90.00
_cell.angle_beta   90.00
_cell.angle_gamma   90.00
#
_symmetry.space_group_name_H-M   'P 1'
#
loop_
_entity.id
_entity.type
_entity.pdbx_description
1 polymer ?
#
loop_
_entity_poly.entity_id
_entity_poly.type
_entity_poly.pdbx_seq_one_letter_code
_entity_poly.pdbx_strand_id
1 'polypeptide(L)' 'MFDFLKSDPRKKLDKEYRTLLEQAMQSQRNGDIRKYSELTELAEAKLKELQALG' A
#
# COMPACT_ATOMS: atom_id res chain seq x y z
N MET A 1 -15.88 -25.50 6.94
CA MET A 1 -14.72 -24.77 7.50
C MET A 1 -14.10 -23.84 6.44
N PHE A 2 -14.91 -23.00 5.76
CA PHE A 2 -14.48 -22.16 4.63
C PHE A 2 -15.12 -20.76 4.63
N ASP A 3 -15.33 -20.16 5.81
CA ASP A 3 -15.88 -18.79 5.91
C ASP A 3 -14.80 -17.68 5.92
N PHE A 4 -13.52 -18.01 5.75
CA PHE A 4 -12.43 -17.03 5.86
C PHE A 4 -12.17 -16.20 4.59
N LEU A 5 -12.99 -16.36 3.55
CA LEU A 5 -12.84 -15.67 2.25
C LEU A 5 -13.72 -14.42 2.10
N LYS A 6 -14.26 -13.89 3.21
CA LYS A 6 -14.65 -12.47 3.23
C LYS A 6 -13.36 -11.66 3.19
N SER A 7 -12.84 -11.45 1.98
CA SER A 7 -11.75 -10.52 1.71
C SER A 7 -12.26 -9.14 2.10
N ASP A 8 -11.98 -8.73 3.33
CA ASP A 8 -12.27 -7.37 3.74
C ASP A 8 -11.53 -6.44 2.77
N PRO A 9 -12.24 -5.63 1.97
CA PRO A 9 -11.61 -4.74 1.01
C PRO A 9 -10.61 -3.80 1.70
N ARG A 10 -10.87 -3.47 2.99
CA ARG A 10 -9.92 -2.78 3.87
C ARG A 10 -8.60 -3.54 4.04
N LYS A 11 -8.62 -4.85 4.30
CA LYS A 11 -7.40 -5.66 4.46
C LYS A 11 -6.61 -5.78 3.16
N LYS A 12 -7.29 -5.80 2.01
CA LYS A 12 -6.62 -5.79 0.69
C LYS A 12 -5.89 -4.47 0.47
N LEU A 13 -6.57 -3.34 0.69
CA LEU A 13 -5.98 -2.01 0.57
C LEU A 13 -4.82 -1.79 1.56
N ASP A 14 -4.96 -2.27 2.81
CA ASP A 14 -3.88 -2.20 3.80
C ASP A 14 -2.63 -2.98 3.35
N LYS A 15 -2.84 -4.19 2.82
CA LYS A 15 -1.75 -5.01 2.29
C LYS A 15 -1.06 -4.32 1.11
N GLU A 16 -1.82 -3.78 0.16
CA GLU A 16 -1.29 -3.03 -0.99
C GLU A 16 -0.48 -1.80 -0.54
N TYR A 17 -1.03 -1.02 0.39
CA TYR A 17 -0.34 0.13 1.00
C TYR A 17 1.01 -0.26 1.60
N ARG A 18 1.04 -1.32 2.42
CA ARG A 18 2.27 -1.80 3.05
C ARG A 18 3.30 -2.27 2.03
N THR A 19 2.87 -2.97 0.98
CA THR A 19 3.76 -3.39 -0.10
C THR A 19 4.38 -2.21 -0.85
N LEU A 20 3.59 -1.18 -1.15
CA LEU A 20 4.08 0.04 -1.80
C LEU A 20 5.09 0.78 -0.93
N LEU A 21 4.83 0.89 0.38
CA LEU A 21 5.78 1.47 1.33
C LEU A 21 7.10 0.68 1.40
N GLU A 22 7.03 -0.65 1.41
CA GLU A 22 8.23 -1.49 1.46
C GLU A 22 9.11 -1.30 0.21
N GLN A 23 8.47 -1.23 -0.97
CA GLN A 23 9.15 -0.90 -2.22
C GLN A 23 9.70 0.52 -2.23
N ALA A 24 8.98 1.48 -1.66
CA ALA A 24 9.42 2.86 -1.53
C ALA A 24 10.68 2.91 -0.65
N MET A 25 10.68 2.27 0.51
CA MET A 25 11.85 2.20 1.40
C MET A 25 13.06 1.55 0.71
N GLN A 26 12.84 0.49 -0.06
CA GLN A 26 13.92 -0.14 -0.82
C GLN A 26 14.46 0.78 -1.92
N SER A 27 13.58 1.52 -2.61
CA SER A 27 13.96 2.51 -3.62
C SER A 27 14.74 3.68 -3.00
N GLN A 28 14.31 4.16 -1.83
CA GLN A 28 15.01 5.18 -1.06
C GLN A 28 16.41 4.72 -0.64
N ARG A 29 16.54 3.49 -0.13
CA ARG A 29 17.85 2.90 0.22
C ARG A 29 18.78 2.74 -0.97
N ASN A 30 18.22 2.45 -2.14
CA ASN A 30 18.97 2.33 -3.38
C ASN A 30 19.29 3.70 -4.02
N GLY A 31 18.78 4.80 -3.46
CA GLY A 31 18.98 6.16 -3.97
C GLY A 31 18.09 6.53 -5.16
N ASP A 32 17.07 5.73 -5.47
CA ASP A 32 16.11 6.01 -6.54
C ASP A 32 14.98 6.90 -6.01
N ILE A 33 15.27 8.21 -5.95
CA ILE A 33 14.37 9.21 -5.38
C ILE A 33 13.09 9.36 -6.21
N ARG A 34 13.18 9.26 -7.54
CA ARG A 34 12.01 9.36 -8.43
C ARG A 34 11.03 8.24 -8.13
N LYS A 35 11.53 7.01 -8.13
CA LYS A 35 10.72 5.83 -7.83
C LYS A 35 10.19 5.84 -6.40
N TYR A 36 10.98 6.31 -5.43
CA TYR A 36 10.52 6.52 -4.06
C TYR A 36 9.32 7.48 -4.01
N SER A 37 9.41 8.64 -4.68
CA SER A 37 8.32 9.61 -4.73
C SER A 37 7.06 9.03 -5.37
N GLU A 38 7.19 8.34 -6.50
CA GLU A 38 6.08 7.68 -7.19
C GLU A 38 5.41 6.60 -6.30
N LEU A 39 6.21 5.72 -5.68
CA LEU A 39 5.69 4.66 -4.81
C LEU A 39 5.05 5.20 -3.54
N THR A 40 5.58 6.29 -3.00
CA THR A 40 5.00 6.96 -1.83
C THR A 40 3.66 7.60 -2.17
N GLU A 41 3.55 8.26 -3.33
CA GLU A 41 2.29 8.83 -3.81
C GLU A 41 1.21 7.76 -4.04
N LEU A 42 1.59 6.63 -4.64
CA LEU A 42 0.70 5.47 -4.80
C LEU A 42 0.26 4.90 -3.44
N ALA A 43 1.17 4.83 -2.47
CA ALA A 43 0.86 4.37 -1.12
C ALA A 43 -0.16 5.31 -0.46
N GLU A 44 0.05 6.63 -0.55
CA GLU A 44 -0.88 7.62 -0.01
C GLU A 44 -2.27 7.55 -0.66
N ALA A 45 -2.34 7.30 -1.97
CA ALA A 45 -3.61 7.10 -2.66
C ALA A 45 -4.37 5.88 -2.09
N LYS A 46 -3.67 4.77 -1.83
CA LYS A 46 -4.25 3.57 -1.21
C LYS A 46 -4.69 3.80 0.23
N LEU A 47 -3.93 4.57 0.99
CA LEU A 47 -4.32 4.96 2.34
C LEU A 47 -5.59 5.82 2.34
N LYS A 48 -5.73 6.76 1.39
CA LYS A 48 -6.94 7.57 1.22
C LYS A 48 -8.14 6.70 0.85
N GLU A 49 -7.98 5.74 -0.07
CA GLU A 49 -9.02 4.74 -0.39
C GLU A 49 -9.45 3.96 0.86
N LEU A 50 -8.48 3.54 1.69
CA LEU A 50 -8.73 2.80 2.92
C LEU A 50 -9.47 3.65 3.97
N GLN A 51 -9.10 4.92 4.11
CA GLN A 51 -9.78 5.87 5.00
C GLN A 51 -11.21 6.18 4.52
N ALA A 52 -11.41 6.32 3.21
CA ALA A 52 -12.73 6.54 2.62
C ALA A 52 -13.66 5.31 2.77
N LEU A 53 -13.10 4.12 2.93
CA LEU A 53 -13.84 2.90 3.22
C LEU A 53 -14.23 2.75 4.70
N GLY A 54 -13.77 3.67 5.57
CA GLY A 54 -13.98 3.74 7.01
C GLY A 54 -15.41 4.05 7.41
#